data_AF-A0A947FDF5-F1
#
_entry.id   AF-A0A947FDF5-F1
#
_cell.length_a   1.000
_cell.length_b   1.000
_cell.length_c   1.000
_cell.angle_alpha   90.00
_cell.angle_beta   90.00
_cell.angle_gamma   90.00
#
_symmetry.space_group_name_H-M   'P 1'
#
loop_
_entity.id
_entity.type
_entity.pdbx_description
1 polymer ?
#
loop_
_entity_poly.entity_id
_entity_poly.type
_entity_poly.pdbx_seq_one_letter_code
_entity_poly.pdbx_strand_id
1 'polypeptide(L)'
;MNKMQIIIAASMSTLVFLSCTSQKSTSEFPYGSYSYKSFNIAGELIGDGTFYISIVDSNIIEGNWAIRNVRNCYVCGPQYGNGYLTGKIENDSLFINLNPDNRDNYVELVGMLDDETFTGDWRWFELVVNSNRGTFKAVRM
;
A
#
# COMPACT_ATOMS: atom_id res chain seq x y z
N MET A 1 -24.50 78.77 -19.28
CA MET A 1 -23.08 78.36 -19.44
C MET A 1 -22.81 77.23 -18.48
N ASN A 2 -22.65 76.01 -19.01
CA ASN A 2 -22.38 74.77 -18.29
C ASN A 2 -20.94 74.74 -17.76
N LYS A 3 -20.72 74.27 -16.53
CA LYS A 3 -19.47 73.61 -16.07
C LYS A 3 -19.84 72.58 -15.01
N MET A 4 -20.01 71.32 -15.39
CA MET A 4 -19.00 70.25 -15.50
C MET A 4 -18.84 69.50 -14.17
N GLN A 5 -19.47 68.33 -14.15
CA GLN A 5 -19.40 67.31 -13.09
C GLN A 5 -18.02 66.64 -13.09
N ILE A 6 -17.52 66.29 -11.89
CA ILE A 6 -16.52 65.22 -11.74
C ILE A 6 -16.96 64.39 -10.52
N ILE A 7 -17.58 63.24 -10.79
CA ILE A 7 -17.85 62.20 -9.78
C ILE A 7 -16.70 61.20 -9.90
N ILE A 8 -15.84 61.13 -8.90
CA ILE A 8 -14.78 60.11 -8.82
C ILE A 8 -15.42 58.86 -8.22
N ALA A 9 -15.83 57.93 -9.09
CA ALA A 9 -16.25 56.60 -8.67
C ALA A 9 -15.00 55.73 -8.45
N ALA A 10 -14.60 55.55 -7.20
CA ALA A 10 -13.56 54.60 -6.83
C ALA A 10 -14.14 53.17 -6.91
N SER A 11 -13.86 52.48 -8.01
CA SER A 11 -14.22 51.07 -8.22
C SER A 11 -13.32 50.19 -7.34
N MET A 12 -13.89 49.70 -6.24
CA MET A 12 -13.26 48.75 -5.33
C MET A 12 -13.31 47.35 -6.00
N SER A 13 -12.26 46.98 -6.73
CA SER A 13 -12.12 45.64 -7.31
C SER A 13 -11.89 44.61 -6.20
N THR A 14 -12.95 43.89 -5.84
CA THR A 14 -12.92 42.74 -4.93
C THR A 14 -12.24 41.56 -5.64
N LEU A 15 -10.98 41.27 -5.28
CA LEU A 15 -10.32 40.02 -5.67
C LEU A 15 -11.03 38.85 -4.97
N VAL A 16 -11.78 38.06 -5.75
CA VAL A 16 -12.30 36.76 -5.31
C VAL A 16 -11.15 35.76 -5.42
N PHE A 17 -10.52 35.44 -4.30
CA PHE A 17 -9.61 34.29 -4.20
C PHE A 17 -10.45 33.02 -4.32
N LEU A 18 -10.57 32.50 -5.54
CA LEU A 18 -10.97 31.12 -5.79
C LEU A 18 -9.87 30.21 -5.24
N SER A 19 -9.95 29.91 -3.95
CA SER A 19 -9.18 28.82 -3.35
C SER A 19 -9.69 27.52 -3.96
N CYS A 20 -8.96 27.01 -4.94
CA CYS A 20 -9.15 25.66 -5.44
C CYS A 20 -8.71 24.71 -4.32
N THR A 21 -9.65 24.29 -3.47
CA THR A 21 -9.44 23.12 -2.62
C THR A 21 -9.32 21.93 -3.56
N SER A 22 -8.09 21.54 -3.89
CA SER A 22 -7.84 20.21 -4.44
C SER A 22 -8.27 19.22 -3.37
N GLN A 23 -9.45 18.62 -3.55
CA GLN A 23 -9.82 17.42 -2.82
C GLN A 23 -8.77 16.36 -3.18
N LYS A 24 -7.77 16.21 -2.32
CA LYS A 24 -7.03 14.95 -2.24
C LYS A 24 -8.10 13.91 -1.95
N SER A 25 -8.42 13.10 -2.96
CA SER A 25 -9.07 11.81 -2.75
C SER A 25 -8.16 11.03 -1.82
N THR A 26 -8.42 11.13 -0.52
CA THR A 26 -7.84 10.21 0.45
C THR A 26 -8.54 8.89 0.18
N SER A 27 -7.94 8.03 -0.64
CA SER A 27 -8.25 6.60 -0.54
C SER A 27 -8.22 6.28 0.96
N GLU A 28 -9.28 5.67 1.46
CA GLU A 28 -9.40 5.35 2.87
C GLU A 28 -8.15 4.57 3.32
N PHE A 29 -7.37 5.18 4.21
CA PHE A 29 -6.20 4.53 4.79
C PHE A 29 -6.70 3.38 5.65
N PRO A 30 -6.19 2.14 5.52
CA PRO A 30 -4.90 1.73 4.95
C PRO A 30 -4.94 1.10 3.54
N TYR A 31 -5.92 1.42 2.71
CA TYR A 31 -6.11 0.79 1.40
C TYR A 31 -5.42 1.57 0.26
N GLY A 32 -4.91 0.86 -0.74
CA GLY A 32 -4.25 1.43 -1.92
C GLY A 32 -2.98 0.70 -2.33
N SER A 33 -2.13 1.40 -3.08
CA SER A 33 -0.89 0.85 -3.62
C SER A 33 0.30 1.04 -2.67
N TYR A 34 1.17 0.04 -2.62
CA TYR A 34 2.39 0.03 -1.80
C TYR A 34 3.59 -0.45 -2.61
N SER A 35 4.75 0.16 -2.40
CA SER A 35 6.04 -0.37 -2.83
C SER A 35 6.50 -1.41 -1.80
N TYR A 36 6.75 -2.64 -2.27
CA TYR A 36 7.07 -3.79 -1.43
C TYR A 36 8.53 -4.21 -1.57
N LYS A 37 9.12 -4.63 -0.45
CA LYS A 37 10.41 -5.32 -0.38
C LYS A 37 10.33 -6.48 0.61
N SER A 38 10.92 -7.62 0.25
CA SER A 38 11.14 -8.74 1.16
C SER A 38 12.62 -9.07 1.34
N PHE A 39 12.96 -9.51 2.55
CA PHE A 39 14.31 -9.82 2.98
C PHE A 39 14.37 -11.22 3.58
N ASN A 40 15.44 -11.97 3.36
CA ASN A 40 15.63 -13.26 4.03
C ASN A 40 16.03 -13.08 5.51
N ILE A 41 16.20 -14.19 6.24
CA ILE A 41 16.61 -14.17 7.67
C ILE A 41 17.98 -13.50 7.93
N ALA A 42 18.83 -13.42 6.91
CA ALA A 42 20.12 -12.72 6.98
C ALA A 42 19.99 -11.21 6.66
N GLY A 43 18.78 -10.71 6.38
CA GLY A 43 18.51 -9.31 6.04
C GLY A 43 18.80 -8.96 4.58
N GLU A 44 19.01 -9.94 3.72
CA GLU A 44 19.33 -9.70 2.31
C GLU A 44 18.06 -9.51 1.48
N LEU A 45 18.05 -8.49 0.61
CA LEU A 45 16.93 -8.24 -0.31
C LEU A 45 16.75 -9.42 -1.28
N ILE A 46 15.57 -10.04 -1.25
CA ILE A 46 15.22 -11.19 -2.08
C ILE A 46 14.08 -10.89 -3.05
N GLY A 47 13.22 -9.93 -2.73
CA GLY A 47 12.10 -9.54 -3.59
C GLY A 47 11.83 -8.05 -3.52
N ASP A 48 11.44 -7.47 -4.66
CA ASP A 48 10.96 -6.09 -4.76
C ASP A 48 9.79 -5.98 -5.71
N GLY A 49 8.85 -5.08 -5.45
CA GLY A 49 7.62 -5.04 -6.23
C GLY A 49 6.57 -4.08 -5.72
N THR A 50 5.32 -4.38 -6.06
CA THR A 50 4.15 -3.61 -5.64
C THR A 50 3.05 -4.50 -5.11
N PHE A 51 2.30 -3.96 -4.16
CA PHE A 51 1.00 -4.45 -3.72
C PHE A 51 -0.07 -3.43 -4.02
N TYR A 52 -1.27 -3.91 -4.27
CA TYR A 52 -2.50 -3.14 -4.18
C TYR A 52 -3.42 -3.83 -3.18
N ILE A 53 -3.95 -3.09 -2.22
CA ILE A 53 -4.86 -3.57 -1.17
C ILE A 53 -6.18 -2.81 -1.29
N SER A 54 -7.30 -3.53 -1.29
CA SER A 54 -8.65 -2.98 -1.21
C SER A 54 -9.45 -3.65 -0.10
N ILE A 55 -10.39 -2.90 0.47
CA ILE A 55 -11.38 -3.44 1.42
C ILE A 55 -12.47 -4.19 0.66
N VAL A 56 -12.84 -5.36 1.19
CA VAL A 56 -14.01 -6.13 0.74
C VAL A 56 -15.17 -5.92 1.71
N ASP A 57 -14.91 -6.07 3.00
CA ASP A 57 -15.87 -5.88 4.09
C ASP A 57 -15.12 -5.59 5.39
N SER A 58 -15.47 -4.49 6.08
CA SER A 58 -14.97 -4.13 7.40
C SER A 58 -13.43 -4.24 7.53
N ASN A 59 -12.92 -5.38 7.98
CA ASN A 59 -11.48 -5.67 8.12
C ASN A 59 -10.93 -6.66 7.09
N ILE A 60 -11.78 -7.32 6.28
CA ILE A 60 -11.39 -8.24 5.22
C ILE A 60 -10.87 -7.45 4.02
N ILE A 61 -9.69 -7.85 3.56
CA ILE A 61 -9.02 -7.23 2.42
C ILE A 61 -8.74 -8.23 1.32
N GLU A 62 -8.65 -7.70 0.12
CA GLU A 62 -8.15 -8.37 -1.05
C GLU A 62 -7.17 -7.50 -1.81
N GLY A 63 -6.51 -8.05 -2.82
CA GLY A 63 -5.55 -7.28 -3.55
C GLY A 63 -4.83 -8.03 -4.64
N ASN A 64 -3.92 -7.34 -5.30
CA ASN A 64 -3.01 -7.95 -6.26
C ASN A 64 -1.59 -7.57 -5.94
N TRP A 65 -0.66 -8.42 -6.35
CA TRP A 65 0.76 -8.21 -6.15
C TRP A 65 1.54 -8.51 -7.42
N ALA A 66 2.66 -7.80 -7.56
CA ALA A 66 3.67 -8.04 -8.60
C ALA A 66 5.04 -7.92 -7.94
N ILE A 67 5.71 -9.04 -7.71
CA ILE A 67 7.00 -9.10 -7.01
C ILE A 67 8.04 -9.72 -7.94
N ARG A 68 9.10 -8.98 -8.20
CA ARG A 68 10.27 -9.49 -8.90
C ARG A 68 11.20 -10.20 -7.93
N ASN A 69 11.76 -11.32 -8.38
CA ASN A 69 12.86 -11.99 -7.71
C ASN A 69 14.16 -11.20 -7.94
N VAL A 70 14.69 -10.59 -6.87
CA VAL A 70 15.95 -9.83 -6.89
C VAL A 70 17.15 -10.77 -6.70
N ARG A 71 16.95 -11.82 -5.90
CA ARG A 71 17.98 -12.80 -5.56
C ARG A 71 17.33 -14.15 -5.33
N ASN A 72 17.92 -15.19 -5.93
CA ASN A 72 17.45 -16.55 -5.73
C ASN A 72 17.39 -16.92 -4.26
N CYS A 73 16.19 -17.30 -3.83
CA CYS A 73 15.93 -17.91 -2.55
C CYS A 73 15.04 -19.14 -2.77
N TYR A 74 15.67 -20.31 -2.85
CA TYR A 74 14.98 -21.58 -3.08
C TYR A 74 14.05 -21.99 -1.93
N VAL A 75 14.20 -21.32 -0.79
CA VAL A 75 13.45 -21.58 0.43
C VAL A 75 12.52 -20.42 0.78
N CYS A 76 12.11 -19.61 -0.19
CA CYS A 76 11.25 -18.44 0.04
C CYS A 76 9.80 -18.62 -0.46
N GLY A 77 9.46 -19.82 -0.95
CA GLY A 77 8.12 -20.11 -1.43
C GLY A 77 7.67 -19.30 -2.65
N PRO A 78 6.38 -19.41 -3.02
CA PRO A 78 5.81 -18.79 -4.22
C PRO A 78 5.48 -17.29 -4.05
N GLN A 79 6.46 -16.48 -3.63
CA GLN A 79 6.29 -15.02 -3.45
C GLN A 79 6.74 -14.17 -4.65
N TYR A 80 7.02 -14.76 -5.81
CA TYR A 80 7.55 -14.07 -6.98
C TYR A 80 6.63 -14.23 -8.20
N GLY A 81 6.64 -13.24 -9.09
CA GLY A 81 5.74 -13.15 -10.24
C GLY A 81 4.60 -12.18 -9.97
N ASN A 82 3.38 -12.58 -10.30
CA ASN A 82 2.17 -11.81 -10.02
C ASN A 82 1.11 -12.73 -9.43
N GLY A 83 0.20 -12.18 -8.64
CA GLY A 83 -0.91 -12.94 -8.09
C GLY A 83 -1.93 -12.07 -7.37
N TYR A 84 -2.92 -12.76 -6.80
CA TYR A 84 -3.95 -12.18 -5.96
C TYR A 84 -3.66 -12.50 -4.49
N LEU A 85 -4.08 -11.63 -3.59
CA LEU A 85 -3.96 -11.82 -2.15
C LEU A 85 -5.31 -11.69 -1.47
N THR A 86 -5.46 -12.39 -0.35
CA THR A 86 -6.54 -12.16 0.62
C THR A 86 -5.96 -11.96 2.00
N GLY A 87 -6.73 -11.33 2.88
CA GLY A 87 -6.26 -11.12 4.23
C GLY A 87 -7.24 -10.35 5.08
N LYS A 88 -6.70 -9.82 6.19
CA LYS A 88 -7.41 -8.88 7.04
C LYS A 88 -6.47 -7.82 7.63
N ILE A 89 -7.04 -6.68 7.99
CA ILE A 89 -6.38 -5.63 8.77
C ILE A 89 -7.18 -5.36 10.04
N GLU A 90 -6.57 -5.58 11.20
CA GLU A 90 -7.25 -5.44 12.50
C GLU A 90 -6.29 -4.82 13.52
N ASN A 91 -6.68 -3.73 14.17
CA ASN A 91 -5.85 -3.01 15.15
C ASN A 91 -4.43 -2.73 14.63
N ASP A 92 -4.34 -2.10 13.46
CA ASP A 92 -3.09 -1.79 12.74
C ASP A 92 -2.24 -3.03 12.36
N SER A 93 -2.72 -4.24 12.61
CA SER A 93 -2.04 -5.48 12.25
C SER A 93 -2.54 -5.97 10.90
N LEU A 94 -1.61 -6.28 10.01
CA LEU A 94 -1.82 -6.83 8.69
C LEU A 94 -1.61 -8.35 8.71
N PHE A 95 -2.57 -9.09 8.16
CA PHE A 95 -2.46 -10.53 7.93
C PHE A 95 -2.85 -10.82 6.49
N ILE A 96 -1.90 -11.24 5.65
CA ILE A 96 -2.12 -11.52 4.22
C ILE A 96 -1.68 -12.94 3.87
N ASN A 97 -2.45 -13.63 3.04
CA ASN A 97 -2.00 -14.77 2.26
C ASN A 97 -1.76 -14.32 0.80
N LEU A 98 -0.53 -14.47 0.29
CA LEU A 98 -0.15 -14.13 -1.08
C LEU A 98 -0.57 -15.17 -2.12
N ASN A 99 -0.95 -16.37 -1.69
CA ASN A 99 -1.30 -17.50 -2.55
C ASN A 99 -2.59 -18.18 -2.04
N PRO A 100 -3.72 -17.46 -1.93
CA PRO A 100 -4.93 -17.96 -1.27
C PRO A 100 -5.55 -19.19 -1.95
N ASP A 101 -5.28 -19.39 -3.23
CA ASP A 101 -5.76 -20.55 -4.00
C ASP A 101 -4.95 -21.83 -3.75
N ASN A 102 -3.82 -21.75 -3.05
CA ASN A 102 -2.95 -22.88 -2.76
C ASN A 102 -2.85 -23.16 -1.25
N ARG A 103 -3.61 -24.15 -0.77
CA ARG A 103 -3.71 -24.46 0.66
C ARG A 103 -2.47 -25.14 1.24
N ASP A 104 -1.71 -25.84 0.40
CA ASP A 104 -0.57 -26.66 0.84
C ASP A 104 0.77 -25.95 0.65
N ASN A 105 0.78 -24.83 -0.09
CA ASN A 105 1.98 -24.07 -0.41
C ASN A 105 1.65 -22.58 -0.60
N TYR A 106 1.82 -21.80 0.47
CA TYR A 106 1.50 -20.37 0.47
C TYR A 106 2.46 -19.54 1.31
N VAL A 107 2.52 -18.25 1.00
CA VAL A 107 3.27 -17.26 1.77
C VAL A 107 2.31 -16.37 2.55
N GLU A 108 2.48 -16.35 3.86
CA GLU A 108 1.79 -15.46 4.79
C GLU A 108 2.65 -14.23 5.07
N LEU A 109 2.03 -13.04 5.13
CA LEU A 109 2.62 -11.82 5.65
C LEU A 109 1.90 -11.44 6.94
N VAL A 110 2.66 -11.20 8.00
CA VAL A 110 2.15 -10.67 9.26
C VAL A 110 2.94 -9.42 9.58
N GLY A 111 2.28 -8.26 9.64
CA GLY A 111 2.95 -7.00 9.88
C GLY A 111 2.13 -6.01 10.68
N MET A 112 2.76 -4.88 10.98
CA MET A 112 2.17 -3.75 11.67
C MET A 112 2.29 -2.51 10.81
N LEU A 113 1.23 -1.72 10.83
CA LEU A 113 1.15 -0.41 10.22
C LEU A 113 1.69 0.65 11.17
N ASP A 114 2.65 1.42 10.68
CA ASP A 114 3.14 2.63 11.32
C ASP A 114 3.48 3.64 10.22
N ASP A 115 2.93 4.85 10.31
CA ASP A 115 3.13 5.96 9.37
C ASP A 115 3.21 5.53 7.89
N GLU A 116 2.07 5.08 7.35
CA GLU A 116 1.91 4.62 5.96
C GLU A 116 2.80 3.45 5.53
N THR A 117 3.44 2.79 6.48
CA THR A 117 4.37 1.69 6.24
C THR A 117 3.91 0.45 6.98
N PHE A 118 3.71 -0.65 6.25
CA PHE A 118 3.66 -1.96 6.86
C PHE A 118 5.07 -2.52 7.01
N THR A 119 5.41 -2.98 8.20
CA THR A 119 6.63 -3.77 8.46
C THR A 119 6.28 -5.06 9.19
N GLY A 120 6.96 -6.15 8.88
CA GLY A 120 6.62 -7.43 9.49
C GLY A 120 7.42 -8.60 8.99
N ASP A 121 6.91 -9.80 9.24
CA ASP A 121 7.47 -11.06 8.80
C ASP A 121 6.72 -11.62 7.59
N TRP A 122 7.44 -12.28 6.69
CA TRP A 122 6.85 -13.24 5.77
C TRP A 122 7.20 -14.65 6.23
N ARG A 123 6.27 -15.60 6.02
CA ARG A 123 6.44 -17.01 6.36
C ARG A 123 5.96 -17.87 5.21
N TRP A 124 6.80 -18.80 4.79
CA TRP A 124 6.42 -19.81 3.81
C TRP A 124 5.95 -21.07 4.53
N PHE A 125 4.74 -21.51 4.18
CA PHE A 125 4.15 -22.76 4.63
C PHE A 125 4.12 -23.75 3.47
N GLU A 126 4.79 -24.88 3.64
CA GLU A 126 4.71 -26.04 2.75
C GLU A 126 4.51 -27.29 3.60
N LEU A 127 3.58 -28.18 3.21
CA LEU A 127 3.18 -29.37 3.98
C LEU A 127 4.36 -30.31 4.35
N VAL A 128 5.49 -30.22 3.64
CA VAL A 128 6.60 -31.20 3.69
C VAL A 128 7.91 -30.60 4.21
N VAL A 129 8.06 -29.27 4.30
CA VAL A 129 9.37 -28.65 4.53
C VAL A 129 9.33 -27.65 5.69
N ASN A 130 10.44 -27.58 6.43
CA ASN A 130 10.78 -26.55 7.40
C ASN A 130 10.28 -25.17 6.94
N SER A 131 9.32 -24.60 7.68
CA SER A 131 8.83 -23.24 7.44
C SER A 131 10.02 -22.28 7.39
N ASN A 132 10.18 -21.53 6.30
CA ASN A 132 11.17 -20.46 6.25
C ASN A 132 10.51 -19.10 6.43
N ARG A 133 11.32 -18.12 6.83
CA ARG A 133 10.85 -16.78 7.14
C ARG A 133 11.88 -15.72 6.81
N GLY A 134 11.39 -14.49 6.80
CA GLY A 134 12.19 -13.29 6.78
C GLY A 134 11.30 -12.10 7.04
N THR A 135 11.75 -10.90 6.69
CA THR A 135 11.01 -9.67 6.96
C THR A 135 10.53 -9.02 5.67
N PHE A 136 9.52 -8.17 5.76
CA PHE A 136 9.08 -7.33 4.66
C PHE A 136 8.85 -5.89 5.10
N LYS A 137 8.85 -5.00 4.09
CA LYS A 137 8.45 -3.61 4.23
C LYS A 137 7.58 -3.23 3.03
N ALA A 138 6.40 -2.68 3.28
CA ALA A 138 5.52 -2.14 2.26
C ALA A 138 5.23 -0.66 2.57
N VAL A 139 5.69 0.24 1.70
CA VAL A 139 5.55 1.69 1.88
C VAL A 139 4.51 2.23 0.92
N ARG A 140 3.60 3.06 1.41
CA ARG A 140 2.56 3.67 0.59
C ARG A 140 3.12 4.42 -0.62
N MET A 141 2.40 4.33 -1.75
CA MET A 141 2.67 5.07 -2.99
C MET A 141 1.66 6.19 -3.23
#